data_AF-A0A135WLK6-F1
#
_entry.id   AF-A0A135WLK6-F1
#
_cell.length_a   1.000
_cell.length_b   1.000
_cell.length_c   1.000
_cell.angle_alpha   90.00
_cell.angle_beta   90.00
_cell.angle_gamma   90.00
#
_symmetry.space_group_name_H-M   'P 1'
#
loop_
_entity.id
_entity.type
_entity.pdbx_description
1 polymer ?
#
loop_
_entity_poly.entity_id
_entity_poly.type
_entity_poly.pdbx_seq_one_letter_code
_entity_poly.pdbx_strand_id
1 'polypeptide(L)'
;MKKFYETFLDFQKEKVTLSKLYELKDKTEEIAKQAMHKVLYHNLDKVNAMFKDTFDIHLPDFSELTKAIETRHDIVHRNGFTKDGEVIVITQNDITELVEMTEKFVSDLDIKINKL
;
A
#
# COMPACT_ATOMS: atom_id res chain seq x y z
N MET A 1 9.80 5.78 13.31
CA MET A 1 8.64 6.68 13.54
C MET A 1 8.89 8.11 13.09
N LYS A 2 9.95 8.81 13.55
CA LYS A 2 10.23 10.19 13.13
C LYS A 2 10.24 10.39 11.61
N LYS A 3 11.02 9.56 10.89
CA LYS A 3 11.15 9.65 9.43
C LYS A 3 9.80 9.50 8.71
N PHE A 4 8.96 8.54 9.11
CA PHE A 4 7.59 8.39 8.58
C PHE A 4 6.77 9.67 8.73
N TYR A 5 6.85 10.35 9.87
CA TYR A 5 6.13 11.60 10.10
C TYR A 5 6.59 12.73 9.16
N GLU A 6 7.90 12.78 8.89
CA GLU A 6 8.54 13.76 8.01
C GLU A 6 8.33 13.47 6.52
N THR A 7 8.01 12.22 6.16
CA THR A 7 7.96 11.80 4.75
C THR A 7 6.59 11.36 4.27
N PHE A 8 5.67 10.99 5.18
CA PHE A 8 4.34 10.53 4.78
C PHE A 8 3.53 11.66 4.15
N LEU A 9 3.23 11.51 2.85
CA LEU A 9 2.65 12.56 2.01
C LEU A 9 1.35 13.18 2.56
N ASP A 10 0.52 12.37 3.23
CA ASP A 10 -0.75 12.86 3.77
C ASP A 10 -0.53 13.81 4.97
N PHE A 11 0.52 13.58 5.77
CA PHE A 11 0.88 14.48 6.86
C PHE A 11 1.51 15.78 6.35
N GLN A 12 2.28 15.72 5.27
CA GLN A 12 2.90 16.91 4.65
C GLN A 12 1.86 17.90 4.10
N LYS A 13 0.66 17.41 3.74
CA LYS A 13 -0.45 18.23 3.24
C LYS A 13 -1.29 18.86 4.35
N GLU A 14 -1.14 18.40 5.59
CA GLU A 14 -1.97 18.83 6.71
C GLU A 14 -1.45 20.14 7.33
N LYS A 15 -2.35 21.07 7.66
CA LYS A 15 -2.02 22.31 8.38
C LYS A 15 -2.52 22.21 9.82
N VAL A 16 -1.64 22.50 10.78
CA VAL A 16 -1.93 22.41 12.22
C VAL A 16 -1.74 23.76 12.91
N THR A 17 -2.64 24.11 13.83
CA THR A 17 -2.52 25.29 14.71
C THR A 17 -1.62 24.97 15.91
N LEU A 18 -1.04 25.99 16.55
CA LEU A 18 -0.17 25.80 17.72
C LEU A 18 -0.90 25.14 18.90
N SER A 19 -2.17 25.49 19.14
CA SER A 19 -2.99 24.85 20.17
C SER A 19 -3.17 23.36 19.88
N LYS A 20 -3.43 23.01 18.62
CA LYS A 20 -3.58 21.62 18.21
C LYS A 20 -2.26 20.85 18.30
N LEU A 21 -1.14 21.48 17.96
CA LEU A 21 0.19 20.91 18.12
C LEU A 21 0.46 20.52 19.57
N TYR A 22 0.10 21.37 20.54
CA TYR A 22 0.29 21.09 21.96
C TYR A 22 -0.49 19.86 22.43
N GLU A 23 -1.71 19.64 21.91
CA GLU A 23 -2.52 18.45 22.19
C GLU A 23 -1.96 17.15 21.57
N LEU A 24 -1.30 17.26 20.42
CA LEU A 24 -0.83 16.11 19.63
C LEU A 24 0.58 15.63 20.04
N LYS A 25 1.32 16.43 20.82
CA LYS A 25 2.75 16.17 21.11
C LYS A 25 3.00 14.76 21.67
N ASP A 26 2.11 14.26 22.52
CA ASP A 26 2.24 12.97 23.21
C ASP A 26 1.50 11.83 22.49
N LYS A 27 0.84 12.11 21.35
CA LYS A 27 0.01 11.15 20.59
C LYS A 27 0.61 10.76 19.23
N THR A 28 1.84 11.17 18.95
CA THR A 28 2.49 11.00 17.64
C THR A 28 2.54 9.55 17.18
N GLU A 29 2.83 8.61 18.08
CA GLU A 29 2.85 7.17 17.75
C GLU A 29 1.45 6.65 17.42
N GLU A 30 0.43 7.00 18.22
CA GLU A 30 -0.95 6.60 17.97
C GLU A 30 -1.47 7.13 16.63
N ILE A 31 -1.17 8.40 16.33
CA ILE A 31 -1.54 9.05 15.07
C ILE A 31 -0.90 8.32 13.89
N ALA A 32 0.39 8.00 13.99
CA ALA A 32 1.09 7.28 12.93
C ALA A 32 0.52 5.87 12.72
N LYS A 33 0.23 5.11 13.80
CA LYS A 33 -0.42 3.78 13.70
C LYS A 33 -1.79 3.90 13.05
N GLN A 34 -2.61 4.85 13.47
CA GLN A 34 -3.93 5.09 12.87
C GLN A 34 -3.81 5.45 11.39
N ALA A 35 -2.80 6.24 11.00
CA ALA A 35 -2.55 6.55 9.60
C ALA A 35 -2.16 5.30 8.81
N MET A 36 -1.23 4.47 9.32
CA MET A 36 -0.83 3.21 8.70
C MET A 36 -2.00 2.24 8.52
N HIS A 37 -2.92 2.15 9.48
CA HIS A 37 -4.12 1.33 9.37
C HIS A 37 -5.12 1.83 8.31
N LYS A 38 -5.11 3.13 8.01
CA LYS A 38 -5.96 3.74 6.97
C LYS A 38 -5.36 3.62 5.57
N VAL A 39 -4.11 3.16 5.43
CA VAL A 39 -3.50 2.95 4.12
C VAL A 39 -4.19 1.78 3.42
N LEU A 40 -4.65 2.04 2.19
CA LEU A 40 -5.09 1.00 1.28
C LEU A 40 -3.84 0.32 0.68
N TYR A 41 -3.40 -0.78 1.26
CA TYR A 41 -2.15 -1.44 0.85
C TYR A 41 -2.18 -2.02 -0.57
N HIS A 42 -3.37 -2.24 -1.15
CA HIS A 42 -3.49 -2.59 -2.56
C HIS A 42 -3.21 -1.39 -3.50
N ASN A 43 -3.08 -0.17 -2.99
CA ASN A 43 -2.54 0.95 -3.76
C ASN A 43 -1.00 0.90 -3.70
N LEU A 44 -0.43 0.06 -4.56
CA LEU A 44 1.00 -0.25 -4.54
C LEU A 44 1.87 0.95 -4.90
N ASP A 45 1.38 1.91 -5.68
CA ASP A 45 2.10 3.17 -5.94
C ASP A 45 2.26 4.01 -4.66
N LYS A 46 1.18 4.16 -3.88
CA LYS A 46 1.23 4.87 -2.59
C LYS A 46 2.13 4.14 -1.62
N VAL A 47 2.03 2.82 -1.53
CA VAL A 47 2.89 2.01 -0.66
C VAL A 47 4.35 2.13 -1.09
N ASN A 48 4.65 2.12 -2.40
CA ASN A 48 6.00 2.26 -2.92
C ASN A 48 6.64 3.60 -2.53
N ALA A 49 5.91 4.70 -2.72
CA ALA A 49 6.36 6.01 -2.27
C ALA A 49 6.61 6.03 -0.74
N MET A 50 5.68 5.46 0.03
CA MET A 50 5.77 5.43 1.49
C MET A 50 7.00 4.68 2.00
N PHE A 51 7.31 3.52 1.40
CA PHE A 51 8.49 2.71 1.71
C PHE A 51 9.78 3.38 1.26
N LYS A 52 9.82 3.94 0.06
CA LYS A 52 10.96 4.67 -0.45
C LYS A 52 11.29 5.86 0.44
N ASP A 53 10.32 6.71 0.72
CA ASP A 53 10.59 7.95 1.44
C ASP A 53 10.93 7.67 2.91
N THR A 54 10.29 6.68 3.54
CA THR A 54 10.52 6.34 4.95
C THR A 54 11.77 5.49 5.16
N PHE A 55 12.00 4.48 4.34
CA PHE A 55 13.00 3.44 4.58
C PHE A 55 14.12 3.41 3.52
N ASP A 56 14.02 4.22 2.46
CA ASP A 56 14.88 4.13 1.26
C ASP A 56 14.81 2.74 0.59
N ILE A 57 13.66 2.07 0.74
CA ILE A 57 13.40 0.76 0.15
C ILE A 57 12.48 0.93 -1.06
N HIS A 58 12.97 0.45 -2.21
CA HIS A 58 12.15 0.28 -3.40
C HIS A 58 11.41 -1.06 -3.35
N LEU A 59 10.11 -1.02 -3.64
CA LEU A 59 9.33 -2.24 -3.82
C LEU A 59 9.89 -3.04 -5.02
N PRO A 60 9.87 -4.38 -4.96
CA PRO A 60 10.06 -5.23 -6.14
C PRO A 60 9.09 -4.85 -7.26
N ASP A 61 9.32 -5.35 -8.48
CA ASP A 61 8.32 -5.18 -9.55
C ASP A 61 6.96 -5.73 -9.09
N PHE A 62 5.93 -4.90 -9.24
CA PHE A 62 4.57 -5.18 -8.82
C PHE A 62 3.57 -5.07 -9.98
N SER A 63 4.06 -5.04 -11.23
CA SER A 63 3.25 -4.96 -12.44
C SER A 63 2.16 -6.03 -12.50
N GLU A 64 2.50 -7.29 -12.24
CA GLU A 64 1.54 -8.42 -12.23
C GLU A 64 0.54 -8.32 -11.06
N LEU A 65 0.98 -7.88 -9.87
CA LEU A 65 0.06 -7.64 -8.75
C LEU A 65 -0.92 -6.49 -9.07
N THR A 66 -0.45 -5.44 -9.75
CA THR A 66 -1.32 -4.35 -10.23
C THR A 66 -2.38 -4.87 -11.19
N LYS A 67 -2.03 -5.75 -12.14
CA LYS A 67 -3.02 -6.38 -13.03
C LYS A 67 -4.07 -7.17 -12.24
N ALA A 68 -3.66 -7.95 -11.23
CA ALA A 68 -4.59 -8.68 -10.38
C ALA A 68 -5.54 -7.74 -9.60
N ILE A 69 -5.05 -6.59 -9.14
CA ILE A 69 -5.87 -5.55 -8.50
C ILE A 69 -6.88 -4.95 -9.50
N GLU A 70 -6.46 -4.70 -10.75
CA GLU A 70 -7.35 -4.24 -11.81
C GLU A 70 -8.43 -5.29 -12.15
N THR A 71 -8.07 -6.56 -12.26
CA THR A 71 -9.02 -7.67 -12.43
C THR A 71 -10.03 -7.70 -11.29
N ARG A 72 -9.59 -7.54 -10.03
CA ARG A 72 -10.47 -7.42 -8.86
C ARG A 72 -11.39 -6.19 -8.95
N HIS A 73 -10.92 -5.07 -9.50
CA HIS A 73 -11.75 -3.89 -9.73
C HIS A 73 -12.85 -4.20 -10.75
N ASP A 74 -12.52 -4.88 -11.85
CA ASP A 74 -13.48 -5.26 -12.88
C ASP A 74 -14.52 -6.27 -12.37
N ILE A 75 -14.12 -7.24 -11.56
CA ILE A 75 -15.05 -8.18 -10.92
C ILE A 75 -16.08 -7.43 -10.06
N VAL A 76 -15.62 -6.49 -9.23
CA VAL A 76 -16.47 -5.79 -8.27
C VAL A 76 -17.31 -4.68 -8.91
N HIS A 77 -16.75 -3.94 -9.88
CA HIS A 77 -17.38 -2.72 -10.42
C HIS A 77 -17.92 -2.89 -11.84
N ARG A 78 -17.57 -3.98 -12.53
CA ARG A 78 -18.02 -4.29 -13.89
C ARG A 78 -18.64 -5.68 -13.98
N ASN A 79 -19.07 -6.25 -12.86
CA ASN A 79 -19.73 -7.55 -12.77
C ASN A 79 -18.96 -8.70 -13.45
N GLY A 80 -17.62 -8.67 -13.39
CA GLY A 80 -16.78 -9.70 -14.01
C GLY A 80 -16.52 -9.49 -15.49
N PHE A 81 -16.73 -8.28 -16.02
CA PHE A 81 -16.40 -7.92 -17.39
C PHE A 81 -15.30 -6.86 -17.45
N THR A 82 -14.46 -6.91 -18.49
CA THR A 82 -13.44 -5.87 -18.74
C THR A 82 -14.07 -4.56 -19.22
N LYS A 83 -13.28 -3.50 -19.41
CA LYS A 83 -13.74 -2.24 -20.06
C LYS A 83 -14.37 -2.47 -21.43
N ASP A 84 -13.85 -3.47 -22.14
CA ASP A 84 -14.23 -3.78 -23.52
C ASP A 84 -15.43 -4.73 -23.59
N GLY A 85 -15.95 -5.17 -22.43
CA GLY A 85 -17.13 -6.04 -22.33
C GLY A 85 -16.80 -7.53 -22.39
N GLU A 86 -15.52 -7.91 -22.30
CA GLU A 86 -15.09 -9.32 -22.31
C GLU A 86 -15.25 -9.95 -20.93
N VAL A 87 -15.66 -11.23 -20.89
CA VAL A 87 -15.82 -11.97 -19.63
C VAL A 87 -14.45 -12.26 -19.02
N ILE A 88 -14.30 -11.96 -17.74
CA ILE A 88 -13.13 -12.35 -16.96
C ILE A 88 -13.31 -13.81 -16.51
N VAL A 89 -12.41 -14.67 -16.95
CA VAL A 89 -12.32 -16.06 -16.52
C VAL A 89 -11.18 -16.19 -15.52
N ILE A 90 -11.48 -16.71 -14.34
CA ILE A 90 -10.49 -17.02 -13.30
C ILE A 90 -10.49 -18.53 -13.06
N THR A 91 -9.32 -19.12 -13.16
CA THR A 91 -9.07 -20.52 -12.86
C THR A 91 -8.50 -20.67 -11.44
N GLN A 92 -8.52 -21.90 -10.93
CA GLN A 92 -7.86 -22.21 -9.66
C GLN A 92 -6.36 -21.91 -9.70
N ASN A 93 -5.72 -22.15 -10.86
CA ASN A 93 -4.29 -21.90 -11.04
C ASN A 93 -3.96 -20.42 -10.92
N ASP A 94 -4.78 -19.53 -11.49
CA ASP A 94 -4.57 -18.08 -11.38
C ASP A 94 -4.58 -17.60 -9.92
N ILE A 95 -5.46 -18.20 -9.09
CA ILE A 95 -5.50 -17.89 -7.65
C ILE A 95 -4.25 -18.40 -6.94
N THR A 96 -3.81 -19.63 -7.23
CA THR A 96 -2.60 -20.20 -6.65
C THR A 96 -1.37 -19.36 -7.00
N GLU A 97 -1.21 -18.99 -8.27
CA GLU A 97 -0.09 -18.15 -8.73
C GLU A 97 -0.13 -16.76 -8.07
N LEU A 98 -1.32 -16.16 -7.91
CA LEU A 98 -1.45 -14.87 -7.24
C LEU A 98 -1.04 -14.94 -5.76
N VAL A 99 -1.40 -16.01 -5.06
CA VAL A 99 -0.98 -16.23 -3.67
C VAL A 99 0.54 -16.34 -3.58
N GLU A 100 1.14 -17.22 -4.38
CA GLU A 100 2.59 -17.43 -4.40
C GLU A 100 3.35 -16.14 -4.73
N MET A 101 2.87 -15.39 -5.72
CA MET A 101 3.45 -14.11 -6.11
C MET A 101 3.36 -13.07 -4.99
N THR A 102 2.22 -13.00 -4.30
CA THR A 102 2.02 -12.07 -3.18
C THR A 102 2.90 -12.44 -1.99
N GLU A 103 2.99 -13.72 -1.65
CA GLU A 103 3.85 -14.23 -0.57
C GLU A 103 5.32 -13.92 -0.85
N LYS A 104 5.77 -14.19 -2.08
CA LYS A 104 7.14 -13.86 -2.52
C LYS A 104 7.40 -12.36 -2.43
N PHE A 105 6.48 -11.53 -2.90
CA PHE A 105 6.59 -10.08 -2.85
C PHE A 105 6.75 -9.56 -1.41
N VAL A 106 5.93 -10.06 -0.48
CA VAL A 106 6.01 -9.70 0.93
C VAL A 106 7.29 -10.22 1.57
N SER A 107 7.72 -11.44 1.27
CA SER A 107 8.96 -12.02 1.79
C SER A 107 10.20 -11.23 1.33
N ASP A 108 10.26 -10.86 0.05
CA ASP A 108 11.35 -10.04 -0.51
C ASP A 108 11.43 -8.66 0.18
N LEU A 109 10.28 -8.08 0.55
CA LEU A 109 10.23 -6.83 1.32
C LEU A 109 10.66 -7.02 2.77
N ASP A 110 10.18 -8.05 3.45
CA ASP A 110 10.52 -8.33 4.85
C ASP A 110 12.03 -8.54 5.03
N ILE A 111 12.68 -9.24 4.10
CA ILE A 111 14.13 -9.40 4.06
C ILE A 111 14.86 -8.05 3.95
N LYS A 112 14.33 -7.09 3.19
CA LYS A 112 14.92 -5.75 3.06
C LYS A 112 14.73 -4.92 4.33
N ILE A 113 13.55 -4.99 4.95
CA ILE A 113 13.22 -4.25 6.17
C ILE A 113 14.05 -4.77 7.35
N ASN A 114 14.19 -6.08 7.51
CA ASN A 114 14.96 -6.69 8.60
C ASN A 114 16.48 -6.44 8.53
N LYS A 115 16.95 -5.78 7.46
CA LYS A 115 18.35 -5.35 7.29
C LYS A 115 18.59 -3.88 7.66
N LEU A 116 17.54 -3.12 7.98
CA LEU A 116 17.61 -1.73 8.45
C LEU A 116 18.00 -1.65 9.92
#